data_AF-A0A2A3LGH1-F1
#
_entry.id   AF-A0A2A3LGH1-F1
#
_cell.length_a   1.000
_cell.length_b   1.000
_cell.length_c   1.000
_cell.angle_alpha   90.00
_cell.angle_beta   90.00
_cell.angle_gamma   90.00
#
_symmetry.space_group_name_H-M   'P 1'
#
loop_
_entity.id
_entity.type
_entity.pdbx_description
1 polymer ?
#
loop_
_entity_poly.entity_id
_entity_poly.type
_entity_poly.pdbx_seq_one_letter_code
_entity_poly.pdbx_strand_id
1 'polypeptide(L)'
;MRMATLPIAARLALVTVGAALLWRGALLLRVFDTAPLWNRILQGAVVTLGVLALIAALRARTTRLGRSMGMQDTASNLRACLLGAGLWLVPAALGTTVCMALGWTSIEVRASLGALILAASTVALGVMLIEALPEELLFRGFMQGAVAQHHPAWIALLAQLALFVAFAWVIGALHSPWQWMFIPGFALILGYARALSGNVWTCIGIHFAWMTTTQTLATPHFAVEGLQTLQFIAFALLPSATIGVRLGMRRPHFDWRQRAPRA
;
A
#
# COMPACT_ATOMS: atom_id res chain seq x y z
N MET A 1 -28.20 -13.30 11.57
CA MET A 1 -27.82 -13.91 10.27
C MET A 1 -26.33 -14.25 10.29
N ARG A 2 -25.92 -15.51 10.11
CA ARG A 2 -24.49 -15.89 10.11
C ARG A 2 -23.84 -15.34 8.83
N MET A 3 -22.78 -14.51 8.93
CA MET A 3 -22.07 -13.97 7.75
C MET A 3 -21.60 -15.03 6.75
N ALA A 4 -21.49 -16.29 7.19
CA ALA A 4 -21.14 -17.44 6.36
C ALA A 4 -22.13 -17.73 5.22
N THR A 5 -23.35 -17.19 5.24
CA THR A 5 -24.34 -17.36 4.16
C THR A 5 -24.33 -16.25 3.11
N LEU A 6 -23.65 -15.13 3.36
CA LEU A 6 -23.59 -14.02 2.40
C LEU A 6 -22.67 -14.36 1.22
N PRO A 7 -23.00 -13.95 -0.02
CA PRO A 7 -22.08 -14.00 -1.15
C PRO A 7 -20.77 -13.27 -0.84
N ILE A 8 -19.66 -13.73 -1.43
CA ILE A 8 -18.34 -13.11 -1.22
C ILE A 8 -18.33 -11.62 -1.55
N ALA A 9 -19.03 -11.21 -2.61
CA ALA A 9 -19.16 -9.81 -3.01
C ALA A 9 -19.79 -8.94 -1.90
N ALA A 10 -20.87 -9.42 -1.26
CA ALA A 10 -21.52 -8.70 -0.17
C ALA A 10 -20.60 -8.55 1.06
N ARG A 11 -19.79 -9.57 1.36
CA ARG A 11 -18.79 -9.49 2.44
C ARG A 11 -17.72 -8.46 2.11
N LEU A 12 -17.15 -8.51 0.90
CA LEU A 12 -16.12 -7.55 0.48
C LEU A 12 -16.66 -6.11 0.50
N ALA A 13 -17.89 -5.88 0.06
CA ALA A 13 -18.54 -4.57 0.13
C ALA A 13 -18.69 -4.09 1.58
N LEU A 14 -19.23 -4.93 2.48
CA LEU A 14 -19.41 -4.58 3.90
C LEU A 14 -18.07 -4.27 4.59
N VAL A 15 -17.02 -5.02 4.26
CA VAL A 15 -15.67 -4.80 4.78
C VAL A 15 -15.08 -3.49 4.25
N THR A 16 -15.28 -3.20 2.96
CA THR A 16 -14.82 -1.95 2.35
C THR A 16 -15.52 -0.74 2.97
N VAL A 17 -16.84 -0.83 3.21
CA VAL A 17 -17.60 0.22 3.90
C VAL A 17 -17.15 0.38 5.34
N GLY A 18 -16.98 -0.72 6.08
CA GLY A 18 -16.48 -0.68 7.46
C GLY A 18 -15.09 -0.05 7.57
N ALA A 19 -14.19 -0.39 6.64
CA ALA A 19 -12.89 0.25 6.54
C ALA A 19 -12.99 1.74 6.18
N ALA A 20 -13.82 2.12 5.20
CA ALA A 20 -14.01 3.52 4.84
C ALA A 20 -14.53 4.36 6.02
N LEU A 21 -15.48 3.82 6.79
CA LEU A 21 -15.99 4.45 8.01
C LEU A 21 -14.91 4.58 9.09
N LEU A 22 -14.09 3.54 9.28
CA LEU A 22 -12.96 3.58 10.21
C LEU A 22 -11.97 4.69 9.85
N TRP A 23 -11.55 4.79 8.58
CA TRP A 23 -10.64 5.83 8.13
C TRP A 23 -11.26 7.22 8.22
N ARG A 24 -12.52 7.39 7.80
CA ARG A 24 -13.25 8.65 7.95
C ARG A 24 -13.35 9.06 9.42
N GLY A 25 -13.67 8.13 10.32
CA GLY A 25 -13.69 8.36 11.76
C GLY A 25 -12.33 8.79 12.29
N ALA A 26 -11.25 8.08 11.90
CA ALA A 26 -9.89 8.43 12.28
C ALA A 26 -9.47 9.82 11.76
N LEU A 27 -9.92 10.23 10.56
CA LEU A 27 -9.70 11.58 10.03
C LEU A 27 -10.48 12.66 10.79
N LEU A 28 -11.66 12.32 11.33
CA LEU A 28 -12.46 13.23 12.17
C LEU A 28 -11.86 13.40 13.58
N LEU A 29 -11.08 12.44 14.07
CA LEU A 29 -10.38 12.52 15.36
C LEU A 29 -9.19 13.50 15.38
N ARG A 30 -8.98 14.28 14.31
CA ARG A 30 -8.01 15.39 14.23
C ARG A 30 -8.26 16.56 15.23
N VAL A 31 -9.09 16.36 16.25
CA VAL A 31 -9.51 17.36 17.24
C VAL A 31 -8.47 17.60 18.35
N PHE A 32 -7.45 16.75 18.52
CA PHE A 32 -6.45 16.87 19.59
C PHE A 32 -5.21 17.70 19.16
N ASP A 33 -5.40 18.96 18.79
CA ASP A 33 -4.49 19.79 17.99
C ASP A 33 -3.16 20.27 18.65
N THR A 34 -2.63 19.58 19.67
CA THR A 34 -1.47 20.09 20.44
C THR A 34 -0.15 19.30 20.25
N ALA A 35 -0.17 18.11 19.64
CA ALA A 35 1.05 17.32 19.37
C ALA A 35 0.96 16.53 18.04
N PRO A 36 1.56 17.03 16.93
CA PRO A 36 1.37 16.45 15.60
C PRO A 36 1.89 15.01 15.45
N LEU A 37 2.93 14.62 16.20
CA LEU A 37 3.46 13.24 16.20
C LEU A 37 2.53 12.28 16.96
N TRP A 38 2.08 12.65 18.16
CA TRP A 38 1.28 11.75 18.99
C TRP A 38 -0.08 11.47 18.35
N ASN A 39 -0.68 12.50 17.72
CA ASN A 39 -1.91 12.35 16.96
C ASN A 39 -1.76 11.36 15.82
N ARG A 40 -0.66 11.44 15.06
CA ARG A 40 -0.39 10.51 13.95
C ARG A 40 -0.25 9.07 14.44
N ILE A 41 0.45 8.85 15.55
CA ILE A 41 0.61 7.49 16.10
C ILE A 41 -0.72 6.97 16.65
N LEU A 42 -1.47 7.78 17.40
CA LEU A 42 -2.78 7.38 17.91
C LEU A 42 -3.76 7.08 16.76
N GLN A 43 -3.82 7.95 15.75
CA GLN A 43 -4.62 7.74 14.55
C GLN A 43 -4.21 6.45 13.83
N GLY A 44 -2.90 6.24 13.63
CA GLY A 44 -2.37 5.02 13.03
C GLY A 44 -2.68 3.77 13.84
N ALA A 45 -2.58 3.84 15.16
CA ALA A 45 -2.95 2.75 16.05
C ALA A 45 -4.45 2.42 15.93
N VAL A 46 -5.33 3.43 15.95
CA VAL A 46 -6.78 3.24 15.78
C VAL A 46 -7.09 2.59 14.42
N VAL A 47 -6.50 3.09 13.34
CA VAL A 47 -6.70 2.54 11.99
C VAL A 47 -6.17 1.11 11.90
N THR A 48 -4.91 0.87 12.27
CA THR A 48 -4.29 -0.47 12.22
C THR A 48 -5.05 -1.47 13.09
N LEU A 49 -5.32 -1.14 14.35
CA LEU A 49 -6.03 -2.04 15.26
C LEU A 49 -7.47 -2.27 14.79
N GLY A 50 -8.15 -1.26 14.27
CA GLY A 50 -9.50 -1.38 13.72
C GLY A 50 -9.54 -2.30 12.50
N VAL A 51 -8.55 -2.21 11.60
CA VAL A 51 -8.42 -3.13 10.45
C VAL A 51 -8.10 -4.54 10.91
N LEU A 52 -7.17 -4.71 11.84
CA LEU A 52 -6.84 -6.03 12.38
C LEU A 52 -8.07 -6.67 13.06
N ALA A 53 -8.85 -5.89 13.82
CA ALA A 53 -10.10 -6.34 14.43
C ALA A 53 -11.15 -6.72 13.38
N LEU A 54 -11.30 -5.91 12.32
CA LEU A 54 -12.19 -6.20 11.20
C LEU A 54 -11.80 -7.52 10.51
N ILE A 55 -10.52 -7.69 10.17
CA ILE A 55 -9.98 -8.93 9.59
C ILE A 55 -10.20 -10.12 10.53
N ALA A 56 -9.90 -9.97 11.83
CA ALA A 56 -10.07 -11.04 12.82
C ALA A 56 -11.53 -11.47 12.97
N ALA A 57 -12.46 -10.52 13.06
CA ALA A 57 -13.89 -10.79 13.15
C ALA A 57 -14.42 -11.55 11.92
N LEU A 58 -13.89 -11.25 10.73
CA LEU A 58 -14.24 -11.95 9.50
C LEU A 58 -13.65 -13.36 9.47
N ARG A 59 -12.38 -13.51 9.87
CA ARG A 59 -11.71 -14.80 9.96
C ARG A 59 -12.38 -15.74 10.95
N ALA A 60 -12.82 -15.23 12.11
CA ALA A 60 -13.57 -16.02 13.08
C ALA A 60 -14.87 -16.62 12.49
N ARG A 61 -15.39 -16.03 11.41
CA ARG A 61 -16.59 -16.50 10.69
C ARG A 61 -16.26 -17.28 9.42
N THR A 62 -14.98 -17.42 9.06
CA THR A 62 -14.49 -18.13 7.87
C THR A 62 -13.11 -18.76 8.11
N THR A 63 -13.06 -20.08 8.32
CA THR A 63 -11.83 -20.83 8.61
C THR A 63 -10.81 -20.87 7.45
N ARG A 64 -11.23 -20.54 6.22
CA ARG A 64 -10.45 -20.76 4.99
C ARG A 64 -9.51 -19.61 4.57
N LEU A 65 -9.46 -18.49 5.30
CA LEU A 65 -8.78 -17.27 4.83
C LEU A 65 -7.33 -17.09 5.32
N GLY A 66 -6.82 -17.96 6.20
CA GLY A 66 -5.52 -17.75 6.85
C GLY A 66 -4.34 -17.73 5.86
N ARG A 67 -4.25 -18.74 4.98
CA ARG A 67 -3.13 -18.87 4.01
C ARG A 67 -3.29 -17.98 2.77
N SER A 68 -4.52 -17.63 2.38
CA SER A 68 -4.76 -16.80 1.19
C SER A 68 -4.32 -15.35 1.36
N MET A 69 -4.11 -14.88 2.60
CA MET A 69 -3.59 -13.54 2.86
C MET A 69 -2.15 -13.35 2.41
N GLY A 70 -1.41 -14.42 2.09
CA GLY A 70 0.01 -14.30 1.72
C GLY A 70 0.88 -13.91 2.91
N MET A 71 0.51 -14.40 4.08
CA MET A 71 1.30 -14.31 5.30
C MET A 71 2.10 -15.60 5.45
N GLN A 72 3.40 -15.47 5.73
CA GLN A 72 4.30 -16.58 6.08
C GLN A 72 4.78 -16.41 7.53
N ASP A 73 5.87 -17.06 7.91
CA ASP A 73 6.54 -16.80 9.18
C ASP A 73 7.16 -15.39 9.23
N THR A 74 7.48 -14.92 10.44
CA THR A 74 7.99 -13.56 10.69
C THR A 74 9.26 -13.25 9.91
N ALA A 75 10.21 -14.19 9.83
CA ALA A 75 11.49 -13.94 9.16
C ALA A 75 11.29 -13.84 7.64
N SER A 76 10.48 -14.72 7.06
CA SER A 76 10.12 -14.66 5.63
C SER A 76 9.36 -13.39 5.28
N ASN A 77 8.42 -12.97 6.11
CA ASN A 77 7.66 -11.73 5.93
C ASN A 77 8.57 -10.50 6.01
N LEU A 78 9.50 -10.44 6.98
CA LEU A 78 10.46 -9.35 7.08
C LEU A 78 11.37 -9.29 5.85
N ARG A 79 11.90 -10.43 5.40
CA ARG A 79 12.69 -10.51 4.16
C ARG A 79 11.88 -10.07 2.94
N ALA A 80 10.61 -10.45 2.86
CA ALA A 80 9.71 -10.03 1.80
C ALA A 80 9.45 -8.51 1.82
N CYS A 81 9.32 -7.92 3.00
CA CYS A 81 9.21 -6.48 3.21
C CYS A 81 10.47 -5.74 2.74
N LEU A 82 11.65 -6.17 3.20
CA LEU A 82 12.93 -5.60 2.80
C LEU A 82 13.17 -5.74 1.30
N LEU A 83 12.80 -6.88 0.71
CA LEU A 83 12.83 -7.07 -0.74
C LEU A 83 11.92 -6.05 -1.43
N GLY A 84 10.67 -5.91 -0.99
CA GLY A 84 9.72 -4.95 -1.56
C GLY A 84 10.25 -3.51 -1.51
N ALA A 85 10.73 -3.09 -0.34
CA ALA A 85 11.34 -1.77 -0.17
C ALA A 85 12.56 -1.59 -1.09
N GLY A 86 13.44 -2.58 -1.18
CA GLY A 86 14.62 -2.54 -2.06
C GLY A 86 14.28 -2.51 -3.55
N LEU A 87 13.25 -3.26 -3.98
CA LEU A 87 12.76 -3.27 -5.37
C LEU A 87 12.20 -1.92 -5.80
N TRP A 88 11.82 -1.06 -4.85
CA TRP A 88 11.39 0.31 -5.13
C TRP A 88 12.51 1.33 -4.93
N LEU A 89 13.18 1.31 -3.77
CA LEU A 89 14.19 2.32 -3.37
C LEU A 89 15.38 2.36 -4.32
N VAL A 90 15.90 1.20 -4.73
CA VAL A 90 17.09 1.14 -5.60
C VAL A 90 16.82 1.79 -6.97
N PRO A 91 15.80 1.36 -7.74
CA PRO A 91 15.49 2.01 -9.01
C PRO A 91 14.99 3.45 -8.83
N ALA A 92 14.31 3.78 -7.73
CA ALA A 92 13.90 5.16 -7.45
C ALA A 92 15.08 6.10 -7.21
N ALA A 93 16.08 5.66 -6.43
CA ALA A 93 17.31 6.42 -6.21
C ALA A 93 18.07 6.62 -7.53
N LEU A 94 18.25 5.55 -8.31
CA LEU A 94 18.90 5.64 -9.63
C LEU A 94 18.15 6.58 -10.58
N GLY A 95 16.82 6.45 -10.66
CA GLY A 95 15.98 7.33 -11.46
C GLY A 95 16.07 8.79 -11.03
N THR A 96 16.11 9.04 -9.72
CA THR A 96 16.29 10.39 -9.16
C THR A 96 17.64 10.97 -9.57
N THR A 97 18.73 10.20 -9.42
CA THR A 97 20.08 10.61 -9.85
C THR A 97 20.13 10.94 -11.34
N VAL A 98 19.50 10.10 -12.19
CA VAL A 98 19.44 10.36 -13.64
C VAL A 98 18.64 11.63 -13.94
N CYS A 99 17.47 11.82 -13.33
CA CYS A 99 16.67 13.03 -13.54
C CYS A 99 17.43 14.30 -13.11
N MET A 100 18.16 14.25 -12.01
CA MET A 100 18.99 15.38 -11.54
C MET A 100 20.17 15.63 -12.48
N ALA A 101 20.88 14.58 -12.92
CA ALA A 101 22.01 14.70 -13.83
C ALA A 101 21.63 15.28 -15.19
N LEU A 102 20.41 15.01 -15.66
CA LEU A 102 19.86 15.56 -16.90
C LEU A 102 19.22 16.96 -16.73
N GLY A 103 19.21 17.50 -15.52
CA GLY A 103 18.60 18.80 -15.22
C GLY A 103 17.07 18.79 -15.30
N TRP A 104 16.42 17.63 -15.28
CA TRP A 104 14.96 17.51 -15.32
C TRP A 104 14.30 17.78 -13.97
N THR A 105 15.05 17.68 -12.88
CA THR A 105 14.59 17.94 -11.52
C THR A 105 15.73 18.50 -10.67
N SER A 106 15.37 19.31 -9.68
CA SER A 106 16.28 19.78 -8.63
C SER A 106 15.63 19.49 -7.28
N ILE A 107 16.45 19.14 -6.28
CA ILE A 107 16.00 18.91 -4.90
C ILE A 107 16.87 19.77 -4.00
N GLU A 108 16.27 20.83 -3.46
CA GLU A 108 16.90 21.72 -2.49
C GLU A 108 16.46 21.31 -1.07
N VAL A 109 17.43 21.09 -0.19
CA VAL A 109 17.20 20.79 1.22
C VAL A 109 17.20 22.09 2.02
N ARG A 110 16.07 22.41 2.65
CA ARG A 110 15.83 23.70 3.34
C ARG A 110 15.86 23.60 4.87
N ALA A 111 16.16 22.44 5.42
CA ALA A 111 16.10 22.17 6.85
C ALA A 111 17.38 21.56 7.39
N SER A 112 17.59 21.67 8.71
CA SER A 112 18.70 21.00 9.39
C SER A 112 18.54 19.48 9.34
N LEU A 113 19.66 18.75 9.41
CA LEU A 113 19.65 17.28 9.43
C LEU A 113 18.75 16.71 10.54
N GLY A 114 18.77 17.32 11.73
CA GLY A 114 17.91 16.91 12.84
C GLY A 114 16.41 17.04 12.53
N ALA A 115 16.02 18.15 11.88
CA ALA A 115 14.64 18.36 11.46
C ALA A 115 14.22 17.36 10.37
N LEU A 116 15.11 17.05 9.43
CA LEU A 116 14.87 16.05 8.39
C LEU A 116 14.70 14.65 8.97
N ILE A 117 15.55 14.23 9.89
CA ILE A 117 15.45 12.92 10.55
C ILE A 117 14.12 12.82 11.31
N LEU A 118 13.74 13.84 12.05
CA LEU A 118 12.48 13.87 12.79
C LEU A 118 11.27 13.82 11.85
N ALA A 119 11.27 14.64 10.79
CA ALA A 119 10.20 14.68 9.80
C ALA A 119 10.07 13.34 9.06
N ALA A 120 11.17 12.80 8.54
CA ALA A 120 11.19 11.51 7.84
C ALA A 120 10.74 10.36 8.75
N SER A 121 11.18 10.33 10.01
CA SER A 121 10.75 9.31 10.98
C SER A 121 9.26 9.42 11.31
N THR A 122 8.75 10.64 11.46
CA THR A 122 7.33 10.91 11.72
C THR A 122 6.45 10.50 10.54
N VAL A 123 6.89 10.83 9.32
CA VAL A 123 6.23 10.42 8.08
C VAL A 123 6.26 8.91 7.94
N ALA A 124 7.42 8.27 8.13
CA ALA A 124 7.57 6.82 8.05
C ALA A 124 6.62 6.09 9.01
N LEU A 125 6.59 6.49 10.29
CA LEU A 125 5.67 5.90 11.27
C LEU A 125 4.21 6.09 10.88
N GLY A 126 3.84 7.30 10.43
CA GLY A 126 2.49 7.60 9.95
C GLY A 126 2.11 6.73 8.76
N VAL A 127 2.93 6.67 7.73
CA VAL A 127 2.74 5.86 6.54
C VAL A 127 2.60 4.38 6.91
N MET A 128 3.47 3.85 7.76
CA MET A 128 3.40 2.44 8.14
C MET A 128 2.08 2.11 8.85
N LEU A 129 1.64 2.93 9.80
CA LEU A 129 0.49 2.62 10.66
C LEU A 129 -0.86 3.07 10.09
N ILE A 130 -0.90 4.09 9.25
CA ILE A 130 -2.15 4.63 8.68
C ILE A 130 -2.42 4.06 7.29
N GLU A 131 -1.36 3.80 6.51
CA GLU A 131 -1.46 3.50 5.08
C GLU A 131 -0.91 2.09 4.79
N ALA A 132 0.41 1.90 4.78
CA ALA A 132 1.06 0.72 4.24
C ALA A 132 0.66 -0.59 4.94
N LEU A 133 0.70 -0.67 6.26
CA LEU A 133 0.31 -1.91 6.96
C LEU A 133 -1.20 -2.17 6.86
N PRO A 134 -2.10 -1.26 7.27
CA PRO A 134 -3.53 -1.55 7.27
C PRO A 134 -4.12 -1.71 5.86
N GLU A 135 -3.73 -0.89 4.89
CA GLU A 135 -4.27 -0.99 3.53
C GLU A 135 -3.81 -2.28 2.84
N GLU A 136 -2.53 -2.64 2.93
CA GLU A 136 -2.03 -3.83 2.27
C GLU A 136 -2.58 -5.12 2.89
N LEU A 137 -2.72 -5.19 4.22
CA LEU A 137 -3.37 -6.31 4.89
C LEU A 137 -4.83 -6.46 4.46
N LEU A 138 -5.54 -5.35 4.28
CA LEU A 138 -6.94 -5.35 3.90
C LEU A 138 -7.13 -5.70 2.42
N PHE A 139 -6.51 -4.95 1.51
CA PHE A 139 -6.76 -5.05 0.08
C PHE A 139 -5.97 -6.19 -0.57
N ARG A 140 -4.66 -6.30 -0.30
CA ARG A 140 -3.77 -7.28 -0.96
C ARG A 140 -3.70 -8.59 -0.19
N GLY A 141 -3.82 -8.51 1.13
CA GLY A 141 -3.97 -9.67 2.00
C GLY A 141 -5.38 -10.26 1.88
N PHE A 142 -6.34 -9.61 2.54
CA PHE A 142 -7.68 -10.17 2.71
C PHE A 142 -8.50 -10.20 1.42
N MET A 143 -8.74 -9.05 0.76
CA MET A 143 -9.68 -8.97 -0.36
C MET A 143 -9.17 -9.70 -1.61
N GLN A 144 -7.96 -9.38 -2.06
CA GLN A 144 -7.34 -10.05 -3.21
C GLN A 144 -7.19 -11.56 -2.95
N GLY A 145 -6.74 -11.94 -1.74
CA GLY A 145 -6.63 -13.34 -1.33
C GLY A 145 -7.97 -14.08 -1.35
N ALA A 146 -9.04 -13.46 -0.85
CA ALA A 146 -10.38 -14.05 -0.83
C ALA A 146 -10.94 -14.25 -2.25
N VAL A 147 -10.78 -13.27 -3.13
CA VAL A 147 -11.24 -13.39 -4.53
C VAL A 147 -10.44 -14.47 -5.28
N ALA A 148 -9.12 -14.54 -5.07
CA ALA A 148 -8.25 -15.50 -5.74
C ALA A 148 -8.55 -16.98 -5.41
N GLN A 149 -9.25 -17.28 -4.31
CA GLN A 149 -9.68 -18.65 -3.98
C GLN A 149 -10.78 -19.19 -4.90
N HIS A 150 -11.55 -18.30 -5.51
CA HIS A 150 -12.73 -18.62 -6.30
C HIS A 150 -12.59 -18.21 -7.76
N HIS A 151 -11.71 -17.26 -8.04
CA HIS A 151 -11.53 -16.66 -9.36
C HIS A 151 -10.05 -16.67 -9.78
N PRO A 152 -9.78 -16.62 -11.10
CA PRO A 152 -8.43 -16.41 -11.63
C PRO A 152 -7.71 -15.22 -11.00
N ALA A 153 -6.38 -15.27 -10.93
CA ALA A 153 -5.55 -14.21 -10.35
C ALA A 153 -5.78 -12.83 -10.98
N TRP A 154 -6.06 -12.76 -12.29
CA TRP A 154 -6.37 -11.48 -12.95
C TRP A 154 -7.69 -10.88 -12.46
N ILE A 155 -8.71 -11.69 -12.15
CA ILE A 155 -9.97 -11.21 -11.57
C ILE A 155 -9.70 -10.69 -10.16
N ALA A 156 -8.90 -11.40 -9.36
CA ALA A 156 -8.53 -10.94 -8.02
C ALA A 156 -7.78 -9.60 -8.05
N LEU A 157 -6.89 -9.41 -9.04
CA LEU A 157 -6.16 -8.16 -9.27
C LEU A 157 -7.10 -6.99 -9.60
N LEU A 158 -8.07 -7.20 -10.51
CA LEU A 158 -9.01 -6.14 -10.90
C LEU A 158 -10.04 -5.85 -9.80
N ALA A 159 -10.49 -6.88 -9.08
CA ALA A 159 -11.43 -6.73 -7.98
C ALA A 159 -10.82 -5.92 -6.82
N GLN A 160 -9.59 -6.22 -6.40
CA GLN A 160 -8.93 -5.43 -5.36
C GLN A 160 -8.67 -3.99 -5.81
N LEU A 161 -8.33 -3.78 -7.09
CA LEU A 161 -8.14 -2.46 -7.67
C LEU A 161 -9.43 -1.63 -7.56
N ALA A 162 -10.56 -2.19 -8.02
CA ALA A 162 -11.84 -1.52 -7.96
C ALA A 162 -12.26 -1.18 -6.52
N LEU A 163 -12.10 -2.14 -5.58
CA LEU A 163 -12.42 -1.92 -4.17
C LEU A 163 -11.52 -0.86 -3.53
N PHE A 164 -10.23 -0.85 -3.84
CA PHE A 164 -9.28 0.15 -3.34
C PHE A 164 -9.58 1.55 -3.88
N VAL A 165 -9.88 1.68 -5.17
CA VAL A 165 -10.25 2.96 -5.79
C VAL A 165 -11.56 3.48 -5.21
N ALA A 166 -12.57 2.61 -5.04
CA ALA A 166 -13.82 2.98 -4.40
C ALA A 166 -13.59 3.44 -2.94
N PHE A 167 -12.79 2.71 -2.18
CA PHE A 167 -12.38 3.10 -0.83
C PHE A 167 -11.69 4.47 -0.82
N ALA A 168 -10.66 4.67 -1.65
CA ALA A 168 -9.91 5.92 -1.76
C ALA A 168 -10.82 7.10 -2.10
N TRP A 169 -11.80 6.89 -2.99
CA TRP A 169 -12.80 7.90 -3.32
C TRP A 169 -13.69 8.23 -2.12
N VAL A 170 -14.23 7.20 -1.46
CA VAL A 170 -15.11 7.38 -0.30
C VAL A 170 -14.39 8.05 0.87
N ILE A 171 -13.10 7.83 1.09
CA ILE A 171 -12.33 8.53 2.15
C ILE A 171 -11.88 9.94 1.75
N GLY A 172 -12.07 10.34 0.48
CA GLY A 172 -11.70 11.67 -0.03
C GLY A 172 -10.25 11.79 -0.54
N ALA A 173 -9.55 10.67 -0.76
CA ALA A 173 -8.18 10.67 -1.27
C ALA A 173 -8.09 10.96 -2.78
N LEU A 174 -9.20 10.84 -3.52
CA LEU A 174 -9.31 11.10 -4.96
C LEU A 174 -9.99 12.45 -5.25
N HIS A 175 -9.26 13.55 -5.07
CA HIS A 175 -9.78 14.92 -5.23
C HIS A 175 -9.12 15.72 -6.36
N SER A 176 -8.12 15.18 -7.05
CA SER A 176 -7.44 15.83 -8.17
C SER A 176 -7.18 14.86 -9.33
N PRO A 177 -7.03 15.35 -10.59
CA PRO A 177 -6.68 14.50 -11.73
C PRO A 177 -5.41 13.68 -11.50
N TRP A 178 -4.42 14.27 -10.83
CA TRP A 178 -3.17 13.58 -10.49
C TRP A 178 -3.37 12.38 -9.58
N GLN A 179 -4.26 12.48 -8.58
CA GLN A 179 -4.60 11.34 -7.72
C GLN A 179 -5.38 10.27 -8.47
N TRP A 180 -6.28 10.67 -9.39
CA TRP A 180 -6.99 9.75 -10.27
C TRP A 180 -6.05 8.99 -11.23
N MET A 181 -4.89 9.54 -11.55
CA MET A 181 -3.84 8.82 -12.29
C MET A 181 -2.98 7.95 -11.36
N PHE A 182 -2.56 8.50 -10.22
CA PHE A 182 -1.62 7.85 -9.30
C PHE A 182 -2.23 6.66 -8.54
N ILE A 183 -3.34 6.87 -7.83
CA ILE A 183 -3.89 5.89 -6.88
C ILE A 183 -4.29 4.58 -7.58
N PRO A 184 -5.00 4.58 -8.73
CA PRO A 184 -5.30 3.34 -9.45
C PRO A 184 -4.03 2.64 -9.98
N GLY A 185 -3.07 3.40 -10.51
CA GLY A 185 -1.80 2.84 -10.99
C GLY A 185 -1.00 2.18 -9.86
N PHE A 186 -0.86 2.88 -8.73
CA PHE A 186 -0.25 2.36 -7.51
C PHE A 186 -0.92 1.08 -7.03
N ALA A 187 -2.25 1.07 -6.99
CA ALA A 187 -3.04 -0.09 -6.58
C ALA A 187 -2.88 -1.31 -7.52
N LEU A 188 -2.73 -1.05 -8.82
CA LEU A 188 -2.46 -2.08 -9.82
C LEU A 188 -1.06 -2.67 -9.64
N ILE A 189 -0.04 -1.83 -9.45
CA ILE A 189 1.35 -2.25 -9.24
C ILE A 189 1.46 -3.12 -7.98
N LEU A 190 0.86 -2.69 -6.86
CA LEU A 190 0.89 -3.45 -5.62
C LEU A 190 0.10 -4.75 -5.73
N GLY A 191 -1.08 -4.74 -6.36
CA GLY A 191 -1.85 -5.96 -6.62
C GLY A 191 -1.09 -6.95 -7.51
N TYR A 192 -0.36 -6.46 -8.51
CA TYR A 192 0.51 -7.28 -9.36
C TYR A 192 1.68 -7.85 -8.56
N ALA A 193 2.36 -7.01 -7.77
CA ALA A 193 3.45 -7.44 -6.90
C ALA A 193 2.98 -8.53 -5.93
N ARG A 194 1.78 -8.37 -5.34
CA ARG A 194 1.15 -9.38 -4.48
C ARG A 194 0.94 -10.70 -5.19
N ALA A 195 0.45 -10.67 -6.42
CA ALA A 195 0.17 -11.86 -7.20
C ALA A 195 1.45 -12.68 -7.45
N LEU A 196 2.53 -12.01 -7.87
CA LEU A 196 3.80 -12.67 -8.17
C LEU A 196 4.60 -13.05 -6.92
N SER A 197 4.71 -12.15 -5.94
CA SER A 197 5.48 -12.45 -4.72
C SER A 197 4.82 -13.57 -3.91
N GLY A 198 3.49 -13.65 -3.94
CA GLY A 198 2.73 -14.52 -3.04
C GLY A 198 2.71 -14.01 -1.59
N ASN A 199 3.32 -12.86 -1.30
CA ASN A 199 3.50 -12.34 0.05
C ASN A 199 3.04 -10.87 0.16
N VAL A 200 2.14 -10.59 1.11
CA VAL A 200 1.60 -9.23 1.35
C VAL A 200 2.67 -8.27 1.87
N TRP A 201 3.68 -8.77 2.59
CA TRP A 201 4.76 -7.94 3.11
C TRP A 201 5.66 -7.36 2.02
N THR A 202 5.77 -8.00 0.86
CA THR A 202 6.40 -7.36 -0.30
C THR A 202 5.67 -6.08 -0.70
N CYS A 203 4.34 -6.08 -0.63
CA CYS A 203 3.53 -4.90 -0.95
C CYS A 203 3.66 -3.84 0.15
N ILE A 204 3.65 -4.25 1.42
CA ILE A 204 3.92 -3.35 2.56
C ILE A 204 5.26 -2.64 2.38
N GLY A 205 6.32 -3.37 2.01
CA GLY A 205 7.64 -2.79 1.78
C GLY A 205 7.68 -1.78 0.62
N ILE A 206 7.06 -2.12 -0.52
CA ILE A 206 6.96 -1.20 -1.68
C ILE A 206 6.16 0.05 -1.30
N HIS A 207 4.98 -0.15 -0.71
CA HIS A 207 4.06 0.92 -0.30
C HIS A 207 4.76 1.85 0.70
N PHE A 208 5.34 1.28 1.77
CA PHE A 208 6.05 2.02 2.81
C PHE A 208 7.18 2.86 2.24
N ALA A 209 8.04 2.28 1.40
CA ALA A 209 9.14 3.01 0.78
C ALA A 209 8.65 4.16 -0.11
N TRP A 210 7.70 3.88 -1.00
CA TRP A 210 7.17 4.87 -1.94
C TRP A 210 6.49 6.03 -1.19
N MET A 211 5.55 5.73 -0.30
CA MET A 211 4.77 6.76 0.39
C MET A 211 5.64 7.54 1.38
N THR A 212 6.59 6.90 2.07
CA THR A 212 7.51 7.62 2.97
C THR A 212 8.37 8.61 2.20
N THR A 213 8.97 8.19 1.08
CA THR A 213 9.81 9.08 0.26
C THR A 213 9.00 10.22 -0.34
N THR A 214 7.85 9.94 -0.96
CA THR A 214 7.02 10.97 -1.60
C THR A 214 6.44 11.96 -0.59
N GLN A 215 5.93 11.50 0.55
CA GLN A 215 5.40 12.39 1.58
C GLN A 215 6.50 13.19 2.29
N THR A 216 7.70 12.64 2.43
CA THR A 216 8.86 13.37 2.99
C THR A 216 9.29 14.49 2.05
N LEU A 217 9.37 14.22 0.74
CA LEU A 217 9.68 15.23 -0.28
C LEU A 217 8.57 16.29 -0.43
N ALA A 218 7.34 15.98 -0.01
CA ALA A 218 6.23 16.93 0.01
C ALA A 218 6.24 17.85 1.25
N THR A 219 7.15 17.65 2.21
CA THR A 219 7.27 18.53 3.38
C THR A 219 7.92 19.87 3.00
N PRO A 220 7.70 20.96 3.76
CA PRO A 220 8.37 22.25 3.53
C PRO A 220 9.90 22.22 3.67
N HIS A 221 10.46 21.09 4.14
CA HIS A 221 11.91 20.89 4.27
C HIS A 221 12.61 20.64 2.93
N PHE A 222 11.85 20.37 1.87
CA PHE A 222 12.36 20.20 0.52
C PHE A 222 11.69 21.19 -0.42
N ALA A 223 12.45 21.76 -1.34
CA ALA A 223 11.90 22.29 -2.58
C ALA A 223 12.31 21.40 -3.73
N VAL A 224 11.31 20.92 -4.47
CA VAL A 224 11.49 19.99 -5.58
C VAL A 224 10.93 20.62 -6.83
N GLU A 225 11.81 20.97 -7.77
CA GLU A 225 11.41 21.37 -9.12
C GLU A 225 11.32 20.13 -10.01
N GLY A 226 10.38 20.11 -10.96
CA GLY A 226 10.18 18.94 -11.83
C GLY A 226 9.62 17.72 -11.10
N LEU A 227 8.87 17.92 -10.01
CA LEU A 227 8.31 16.84 -9.17
C LEU A 227 7.48 15.84 -9.98
N GLN A 228 6.75 16.27 -11.01
CA GLN A 228 5.98 15.35 -11.86
C GLN A 228 6.88 14.39 -12.63
N THR A 229 7.98 14.90 -13.20
CA THR A 229 8.97 14.08 -13.92
C THR A 229 9.62 13.08 -12.97
N LEU A 230 9.99 13.54 -11.77
CA LEU A 230 10.55 12.69 -10.73
C LEU A 230 9.56 11.58 -10.31
N GLN A 231 8.30 11.94 -10.05
CA GLN A 231 7.26 10.98 -9.68
C GLN A 231 6.98 9.95 -10.78
N PHE A 232 6.93 10.38 -12.05
CA PHE A 232 6.64 9.49 -13.16
C PHE A 232 7.83 8.57 -13.48
N ILE A 233 9.03 9.13 -13.70
CA ILE A 233 10.19 8.36 -14.16
C ILE A 233 10.80 7.58 -13.00
N ALA A 234 11.18 8.28 -11.93
CA ALA A 234 11.93 7.68 -10.84
C ALA A 234 11.04 6.89 -9.89
N PHE A 235 9.83 7.36 -9.58
CA PHE A 235 9.02 6.72 -8.54
C PHE A 235 8.02 5.70 -9.08
N ALA A 236 7.53 5.88 -10.31
CA ALA A 236 6.57 4.95 -10.93
C ALA A 236 7.23 4.03 -11.95
N LEU A 237 7.74 4.56 -13.07
CA LEU A 237 8.15 3.78 -14.23
C LEU A 237 9.30 2.80 -13.92
N LEU A 238 10.43 3.30 -13.43
CA LEU A 238 11.62 2.47 -13.17
C LEU A 238 11.38 1.41 -12.07
N PRO A 239 10.79 1.75 -10.91
CA PRO A 239 10.38 0.76 -9.92
C PRO A 239 9.40 -0.26 -10.45
N SER A 240 8.36 0.16 -11.18
CA SER A 240 7.35 -0.78 -11.72
C SER A 240 7.95 -1.76 -12.71
N ALA A 241 8.82 -1.30 -13.61
CA ALA A 241 9.54 -2.16 -14.53
C ALA A 241 10.44 -3.16 -13.78
N THR A 242 11.18 -2.68 -12.77
CA THR A 242 12.07 -3.51 -11.95
C THR A 242 11.30 -4.56 -11.15
N ILE A 243 10.20 -4.17 -10.51
CA ILE A 243 9.27 -5.07 -9.80
C ILE A 243 8.73 -6.12 -10.77
N GLY A 244 8.26 -5.70 -11.94
CA GLY A 244 7.76 -6.57 -13.01
C GLY A 244 8.76 -7.64 -13.43
N VAL A 245 9.95 -7.21 -13.87
CA VAL A 245 11.01 -8.10 -14.33
C VAL A 245 11.47 -9.01 -13.20
N ARG A 246 11.80 -8.46 -12.02
CA ARG A 246 12.44 -9.23 -10.96
C ARG A 246 11.50 -10.25 -10.33
N LEU A 247 10.23 -9.90 -10.10
CA LEU A 247 9.25 -10.84 -9.58
C LEU A 247 8.81 -11.84 -10.66
N GLY A 248 8.69 -11.42 -11.91
CA GLY A 248 8.41 -12.31 -13.04
C GLY A 248 9.48 -13.40 -13.20
N MET A 249 10.76 -13.03 -13.13
CA MET A 249 11.87 -14.00 -13.16
C MET A 249 11.88 -14.98 -11.98
N ARG A 250 11.34 -14.59 -10.83
CA ARG A 250 11.21 -15.50 -9.66
C ARG A 250 10.02 -16.46 -9.79
N ARG A 251 9.09 -16.19 -10.71
CA ARG A 251 7.88 -16.98 -10.97
C ARG A 251 7.65 -17.12 -12.48
N PRO A 252 8.60 -17.74 -13.23
CA PRO A 252 8.52 -17.80 -14.70
C PRO A 252 7.29 -18.58 -15.21
N HIS A 253 6.67 -19.40 -14.37
CA HIS A 253 5.48 -20.19 -14.69
C HIS A 253 4.20 -19.68 -14.02
N PHE A 254 4.16 -18.39 -13.63
CA PHE A 254 2.95 -17.80 -13.06
C PHE A 254 1.83 -17.75 -14.10
N ASP A 255 0.71 -18.43 -13.83
CA ASP A 255 -0.47 -18.41 -14.69
C ASP A 255 -1.56 -17.51 -14.09
N TRP A 256 -1.88 -16.42 -14.80
CA TRP A 256 -2.94 -15.49 -14.44
C TRP A 256 -4.34 -16.10 -14.45
N ARG A 257 -4.53 -17.23 -15.16
CA ARG A 257 -5.80 -17.97 -15.23
C ARG A 257 -5.98 -18.93 -14.06
N GLN A 258 -4.89 -19.27 -13.36
CA GLN A 258 -4.92 -20.17 -12.23
C GLN A 258 -5.55 -19.50 -11.00
N ARG A 259 -6.29 -20.29 -10.22
CA ARG A 259 -6.83 -19.90 -8.91
C ARG A 259 -5.79 -20.17 -7.83
N ALA A 260 -5.83 -19.39 -6.75
CA ALA A 260 -5.03 -19.69 -5.58
C ALA A 260 -5.44 -21.04 -4.95
N PRO A 261 -4.51 -21.82 -4.39
CA PRO A 261 -4.83 -23.03 -3.66
C PRO A 261 -5.87 -22.75 -2.57
N ARG A 262 -6.90 -23.60 -2.48
CA ARG A 262 -7.86 -23.53 -1.37
C ARG A 262 -7.17 -24.05 -0.10
N ALA A 263 -7.27 -23.28 0.97
CA ALA A 263 -6.79 -23.67 2.30
C ALA A 263 -7.81 -24.55 3.01
#